data_AF-A0A7W9SXG1-F1
#
_entry.id   AF-A0A7W9SXG1-F1
#
_cell.length_a   1.000
_cell.length_b   1.000
_cell.length_c   1.000
_cell.angle_alpha   90.00
_cell.angle_beta   90.00
_cell.angle_gamma   90.00
#
_symmetry.space_group_name_H-M   'P 1'
#
loop_
_entity.id
_entity.type
_entity.pdbx_description
1 polymer ?
#
loop_
_entity_poly.entity_id
_entity_poly.type
_entity_poly.pdbx_seq_one_letter_code
_entity_poly.pdbx_strand_id
1 'polypeptide(L)'
;MIAALIKSYKKSWKLKRLSKKLSEPLNMSDFLNVTTQLSSKDLLEEELLDLCMQDAVRQQVIAKYNVGRKDLKSIYGLLSGLGAGQWAGGHYVSASSLVYAQTLDYLLRIYTSHEKTNKDVWVNAAYRLIIYFEKGETGLVKD
;
A
#
# COMPACT_ATOMS: atom_id res chain seq x y z
N MET A 1 23.04 13.80 4.84
CA MET A 1 21.65 14.25 4.53
C MET A 1 21.30 14.15 3.05
N ILE A 2 22.16 14.61 2.12
CA ILE A 2 21.91 14.56 0.66
C ILE A 2 21.67 13.12 0.15
N ALA A 3 22.47 12.14 0.57
CA ALA A 3 22.28 10.74 0.17
C ALA A 3 20.95 10.12 0.63
N ALA A 4 20.48 10.48 1.85
CA ALA A 4 19.19 10.05 2.37
C ALA A 4 18.02 10.69 1.61
N LEU A 5 18.15 11.97 1.23
CA LEU A 5 17.19 12.67 0.38
C LEU A 5 17.12 12.03 -1.01
N ILE A 6 18.26 11.77 -1.67
CA ILE A 6 18.30 11.10 -2.99
C ILE A 6 17.67 9.70 -2.93
N LYS A 7 17.92 8.94 -1.86
CA LYS A 7 17.30 7.62 -1.66
C LYS A 7 15.77 7.75 -1.49
N SER A 8 15.31 8.76 -0.77
CA SER A 8 13.88 9.09 -0.62
C SER A 8 13.23 9.50 -1.95
N TYR A 9 13.89 10.32 -2.77
CA TYR A 9 13.39 10.73 -4.09
C TYR A 9 13.31 9.56 -5.07
N LYS A 10 14.35 8.71 -5.16
CA LYS A 10 14.33 7.50 -6.01
C LYS A 10 13.17 6.56 -5.63
N LYS A 11 12.92 6.42 -4.34
CA LYS A 11 11.83 5.62 -3.76
C LYS A 11 10.46 6.20 -4.09
N SER A 12 10.27 7.51 -3.89
CA SER A 12 9.04 8.22 -4.26
C SER A 12 8.75 8.09 -5.77
N TRP A 13 9.77 8.19 -6.61
CA TRP A 13 9.63 8.00 -8.05
C TRP A 13 9.26 6.55 -8.43
N LYS A 14 9.91 5.55 -7.82
CA LYS A 14 9.59 4.13 -8.05
C LYS A 14 8.16 3.81 -7.62
N LEU A 15 7.74 4.29 -6.45
CA LEU A 15 6.36 4.17 -5.95
C LEU A 15 5.38 4.82 -6.93
N LYS A 16 5.61 6.09 -7.32
CA LYS A 16 4.73 6.80 -8.27
C LYS A 16 4.58 6.05 -9.60
N ARG A 17 5.67 5.47 -10.11
CA ARG A 17 5.67 4.64 -11.33
C ARG A 17 4.81 3.39 -11.15
N LEU A 18 5.00 2.66 -10.05
CA LEU A 18 4.22 1.45 -9.73
C LEU A 18 2.74 1.77 -9.55
N SER A 19 2.45 2.78 -8.72
CA SER A 19 1.11 3.31 -8.47
C SER A 19 0.36 3.66 -9.75
N LYS A 20 1.01 4.32 -10.71
CA LYS A 20 0.39 4.67 -11.99
C LYS A 20 -0.09 3.43 -12.74
N LYS A 21 0.79 2.43 -12.88
CA LYS A 21 0.46 1.19 -13.59
C LYS A 21 -0.59 0.35 -12.86
N LEU A 22 -0.50 0.27 -11.53
CA LEU A 22 -1.48 -0.47 -10.71
C LEU A 22 -2.89 0.13 -10.82
N SER A 23 -2.98 1.46 -10.95
CA SER A 23 -4.25 2.18 -11.10
C SER A 23 -4.89 2.11 -12.49
N GLU A 24 -4.20 1.56 -13.50
CA GLU A 24 -4.74 1.49 -14.86
C GLU A 24 -5.96 0.53 -14.90
N PRO A 25 -7.09 0.95 -15.49
CA PRO A 25 -8.26 0.09 -15.59
C PRO A 25 -7.98 -1.10 -16.51
N LEU A 26 -8.59 -2.25 -16.23
CA LEU A 26 -8.54 -3.39 -17.13
C LEU A 26 -9.33 -3.05 -18.40
N ASN A 27 -8.75 -3.39 -19.55
CA ASN A 27 -9.48 -3.29 -20.80
C ASN A 27 -10.32 -4.56 -20.99
N MET A 28 -11.62 -4.44 -20.72
CA MET A 28 -12.55 -5.58 -20.73
C MET A 28 -13.02 -5.99 -22.13
N SER A 29 -12.55 -5.33 -23.20
CA SER A 29 -13.01 -5.60 -24.56
C SER A 29 -12.48 -6.91 -25.16
N ASP A 30 -11.42 -7.49 -24.58
CA ASP A 30 -10.77 -8.70 -25.07
C ASP A 30 -10.27 -9.56 -23.91
N PHE A 31 -10.80 -10.77 -23.79
CA PHE A 31 -10.50 -11.71 -22.72
C PHE A 31 -9.00 -12.09 -22.63
N LEU A 32 -8.30 -12.23 -23.77
CA LEU A 32 -6.86 -12.54 -23.78
C LEU A 32 -6.01 -11.34 -23.31
N ASN A 33 -6.48 -10.13 -23.58
CA ASN A 33 -5.86 -8.92 -23.06
C ASN A 33 -6.11 -8.77 -21.55
N VAL A 34 -7.30 -9.13 -21.07
CA VAL A 34 -7.62 -9.11 -19.62
C VAL A 34 -6.70 -10.05 -18.84
N THR A 35 -6.51 -11.30 -19.29
CA THR A 35 -5.63 -12.26 -18.60
C THR A 35 -4.18 -11.78 -18.54
N THR A 36 -3.67 -11.23 -19.65
CA THR A 36 -2.32 -10.66 -19.73
C THR A 36 -2.14 -9.44 -18.82
N GLN A 37 -3.16 -8.58 -18.74
CA GLN A 37 -3.16 -7.43 -17.85
C GLN A 37 -3.22 -7.82 -16.37
N LEU A 38 -3.99 -8.86 -16.02
CA LEU A 38 -4.03 -9.39 -14.66
C LEU A 38 -2.66 -9.94 -14.24
N SER A 39 -2.00 -10.74 -15.07
CA SER A 39 -0.64 -11.22 -14.79
C SER A 39 0.36 -10.07 -14.66
N SER A 40 0.21 -9.01 -15.46
CA SER A 40 1.05 -7.81 -15.35
C SER A 40 0.82 -7.05 -14.05
N LYS A 41 -0.44 -6.97 -13.58
CA LYS A 41 -0.77 -6.38 -12.28
C LYS A 41 -0.20 -7.20 -11.13
N ASP A 42 -0.28 -8.53 -11.19
CA ASP A 42 0.32 -9.41 -10.19
C ASP A 42 1.83 -9.14 -10.05
N LEU A 43 2.56 -9.00 -11.17
CA LEU A 43 3.99 -8.67 -11.16
C LEU A 43 4.26 -7.29 -10.52
N LEU A 44 3.42 -6.30 -10.80
CA LEU A 44 3.54 -4.96 -10.22
C LEU A 44 3.25 -4.95 -8.72
N GLU A 45 2.32 -5.78 -8.26
CA GLU A 45 2.07 -6.02 -6.84
C GLU A 45 3.29 -6.65 -6.17
N GLU A 46 3.90 -7.66 -6.78
CA GLU A 46 5.13 -8.26 -6.24
C GLU A 46 6.29 -7.24 -6.19
N GLU A 47 6.44 -6.36 -7.19
CA GLU A 47 7.42 -5.27 -7.17
C GLU A 47 7.14 -4.25 -6.04
N LEU A 48 5.87 -4.00 -5.71
CA LEU A 48 5.48 -3.16 -4.58
C LEU A 48 5.84 -3.82 -3.25
N LEU A 49 5.59 -5.13 -3.12
CA LEU A 49 5.95 -5.89 -1.91
C LEU A 49 7.47 -5.95 -1.73
N ASP A 50 8.24 -6.12 -2.81
CA ASP A 50 9.70 -5.98 -2.79
C ASP A 50 10.12 -4.61 -2.26
N LEU A 51 9.51 -3.55 -2.77
CA LEU A 51 9.80 -2.20 -2.31
C LEU A 51 9.49 -2.05 -0.81
N CYS A 52 8.38 -2.61 -0.34
CA CYS A 52 8.02 -2.62 1.08
C CYS A 52 9.07 -3.36 1.93
N MET A 53 9.50 -4.54 1.51
CA MET A 53 10.39 -5.40 2.30
C MET A 53 11.88 -4.99 2.28
N GLN A 54 12.34 -4.19 1.30
CA GLN A 54 13.76 -3.85 1.14
C GLN A 54 14.31 -2.75 2.08
N ASP A 55 13.45 -2.06 2.83
CA ASP A 55 13.86 -0.90 3.65
C ASP A 55 13.97 -1.26 5.12
N ALA A 56 15.15 -1.05 5.71
CA ALA A 56 15.47 -1.43 7.08
C ALA A 56 14.48 -0.88 8.12
N VAL A 57 13.98 0.35 7.93
CA VAL A 57 13.00 0.95 8.85
C VAL A 57 11.66 0.19 8.79
N ARG A 58 11.26 -0.26 7.60
CA ARG A 58 10.04 -1.06 7.44
C ARG A 58 10.22 -2.48 7.93
N GLN A 59 11.41 -3.06 7.75
CA GLN A 59 11.69 -4.38 8.30
C GLN A 59 11.54 -4.42 9.81
N GLN A 60 11.90 -3.34 10.52
CA GLN A 60 11.65 -3.23 11.96
C GLN A 60 10.15 -3.26 12.29
N VAL A 61 9.32 -2.53 11.53
CA VAL A 61 7.86 -2.53 11.69
C VAL A 61 7.28 -3.91 11.37
N ILE A 62 7.68 -4.53 10.26
CA ILE A 62 7.22 -5.86 9.85
C ILE A 62 7.61 -6.92 10.91
N ALA A 63 8.85 -6.87 11.38
CA ALA A 63 9.36 -7.80 12.41
C ALA A 63 8.64 -7.62 13.75
N LYS A 64 8.33 -6.37 14.15
CA LYS A 64 7.56 -6.07 15.36
C LYS A 64 6.20 -6.79 15.41
N TYR A 65 5.55 -6.94 14.25
CA TYR A 65 4.24 -7.58 14.14
C TYR A 65 4.29 -9.04 13.68
N ASN A 66 5.49 -9.60 13.43
CA ASN A 66 5.71 -10.95 12.92
C ASN A 66 4.86 -11.28 11.67
N VAL A 67 4.76 -10.33 10.73
CA VAL A 67 4.00 -10.51 9.49
C VAL A 67 4.91 -10.81 8.31
N GLY A 68 4.40 -11.60 7.36
CA GLY A 68 5.11 -11.99 6.15
C GLY A 68 4.60 -11.29 4.89
N ARG A 69 5.24 -11.63 3.77
CA ARG A 69 4.84 -11.14 2.43
C ARG A 69 3.36 -11.40 2.12
N LYS A 70 2.86 -12.60 2.46
CA LYS A 70 1.47 -12.99 2.20
C LYS A 70 0.48 -12.06 2.92
N ASP A 71 0.78 -11.70 4.16
CA ASP A 71 -0.05 -10.81 4.95
C ASP A 71 -0.10 -9.40 4.33
N LEU A 72 1.06 -8.88 3.91
CA LEU A 72 1.14 -7.58 3.23
C LEU A 72 0.34 -7.58 1.91
N LYS A 73 0.39 -8.68 1.14
CA LYS A 73 -0.41 -8.84 -0.07
C LYS A 73 -1.91 -8.84 0.25
N SER A 74 -2.33 -9.55 1.30
CA SER A 74 -3.71 -9.55 1.77
C SER A 74 -4.18 -8.15 2.20
N ILE A 75 -3.35 -7.41 2.93
CA ILE A 75 -3.66 -6.03 3.35
C ILE A 75 -3.81 -5.12 2.13
N TYR A 76 -2.90 -5.21 1.15
CA TYR A 76 -2.98 -4.44 -0.08
C TYR A 76 -4.30 -4.70 -0.84
N GLY A 77 -4.64 -5.97 -1.04
CA GLY A 77 -5.87 -6.37 -1.72
C GLY A 77 -7.13 -5.91 -0.97
N LEU A 78 -7.14 -6.06 0.35
CA LEU A 78 -8.24 -5.63 1.21
C LEU A 78 -8.46 -4.13 1.13
N LEU A 79 -7.41 -3.31 1.28
CA LEU A 79 -7.52 -1.85 1.12
C LEU A 79 -8.00 -1.47 -0.27
N SER A 80 -7.46 -2.11 -1.31
CA SER A 80 -7.83 -1.81 -2.69
C SER A 80 -9.32 -2.09 -2.94
N GLY A 81 -9.83 -3.22 -2.45
CA GLY A 81 -11.24 -3.59 -2.56
C GLY A 81 -12.19 -2.74 -1.69
N LEU A 82 -11.70 -2.14 -0.61
CA LEU A 82 -12.47 -1.25 0.28
C LEU A 82 -12.41 0.23 -0.15
N GLY A 83 -11.97 0.51 -1.37
CA GLY A 83 -11.97 1.85 -1.95
C GLY A 83 -10.68 2.63 -1.75
N ALA A 84 -9.69 2.13 -1.00
CA ALA A 84 -8.36 2.74 -0.93
C ALA A 84 -7.47 2.39 -2.15
N GLY A 85 -8.00 1.68 -3.15
CA GLY A 85 -7.36 1.45 -4.46
C GLY A 85 -7.45 2.65 -5.40
N GLN A 86 -7.30 3.87 -4.86
CA GLN A 86 -7.49 5.14 -5.57
C GLN A 86 -6.36 6.14 -5.31
N TRP A 87 -6.36 7.24 -6.04
CA TRP A 87 -5.44 8.36 -5.83
C TRP A 87 -6.02 9.39 -4.87
N ALA A 88 -5.27 9.78 -3.83
CA ALA A 88 -5.58 10.87 -2.93
C ALA A 88 -4.30 11.62 -2.54
N GLY A 89 -4.31 12.95 -2.55
CA GLY A 89 -3.13 13.76 -2.18
C GLY A 89 -1.85 13.45 -2.98
N GLY A 90 -1.96 12.95 -4.21
CA GLY A 90 -0.81 12.55 -5.02
C GLY A 90 -0.25 11.15 -4.70
N HIS A 91 -0.97 10.36 -3.90
CA HIS A 91 -0.61 9.01 -3.51
C HIS A 91 -1.66 8.00 -3.98
N TYR A 92 -1.22 6.88 -4.56
CA TYR A 92 -2.09 5.71 -4.68
C TYR A 92 -2.16 5.04 -3.31
N VAL A 93 -3.32 5.13 -2.66
CA VAL A 93 -3.44 5.02 -1.21
C VAL A 93 -3.05 3.62 -0.72
N SER A 94 -3.60 2.55 -1.30
CA SER A 94 -3.28 1.16 -0.89
C SER A 94 -1.78 0.85 -0.99
N ALA A 95 -1.13 1.23 -2.09
CA ALA A 95 0.31 1.02 -2.25
C ALA A 95 1.14 1.90 -1.32
N SER A 96 0.81 3.18 -1.22
CA SER A 96 1.54 4.13 -0.38
C SER A 96 1.45 3.75 1.09
N SER A 97 0.30 3.24 1.52
CA SER A 97 0.06 2.84 2.91
C SER A 97 0.98 1.71 3.38
N LEU A 98 1.38 0.81 2.47
CA LEU A 98 2.38 -0.23 2.79
C LEU A 98 3.81 0.31 2.79
N VAL A 99 4.09 1.36 2.02
CA VAL A 99 5.45 1.89 1.85
C VAL A 99 5.82 2.89 2.94
N TYR A 100 4.88 3.63 3.53
CA TYR A 100 5.18 4.52 4.64
C TYR A 100 5.09 3.80 5.99
N ALA A 101 6.10 3.98 6.85
CA ALA A 101 6.22 3.22 8.08
C ALA A 101 5.05 3.48 9.06
N GLN A 102 4.57 4.72 9.13
CA GLN A 102 3.50 5.13 10.03
C GLN A 102 2.14 4.54 9.62
N THR A 103 1.84 4.56 8.33
CA THR A 103 0.61 3.97 7.79
C THR A 103 0.66 2.44 7.81
N LEU A 104 1.85 1.85 7.60
CA LEU A 104 2.05 0.42 7.73
C LEU A 104 1.86 -0.03 9.19
N ASP A 105 2.45 0.67 10.17
CA ASP A 105 2.25 0.37 11.58
C ASP A 105 0.76 0.42 11.98
N TYR A 106 0.03 1.45 11.54
CA TYR A 106 -1.43 1.55 11.75
C TYR A 106 -2.18 0.33 11.21
N LEU A 107 -1.90 -0.06 9.96
CA LEU A 107 -2.54 -1.23 9.35
C LEU A 107 -2.20 -2.53 10.07
N LEU A 108 -0.95 -2.68 10.52
CA LEU A 108 -0.52 -3.87 11.22
C LEU A 108 -1.09 -3.95 12.64
N ARG A 109 -1.31 -2.83 13.34
CA ARG A 109 -2.05 -2.80 14.61
C ARG A 109 -3.44 -3.42 14.46
N ILE A 110 -4.17 -3.06 13.40
CA ILE A 110 -5.48 -3.64 13.09
C ILE A 110 -5.32 -5.13 12.75
N TYR A 111 -4.42 -5.43 11.81
CA TYR A 111 -4.22 -6.79 11.29
C TYR A 111 -3.81 -7.82 12.35
N THR A 112 -3.08 -7.43 13.39
CA THR A 112 -2.67 -8.35 14.47
C THR A 112 -3.59 -8.31 15.69
N SER A 113 -4.61 -7.45 15.69
CA SER A 113 -5.61 -7.38 16.76
C SER A 113 -6.77 -8.35 16.54
N HIS A 114 -7.68 -8.42 17.51
CA HIS A 114 -8.94 -9.16 17.38
C HIS A 114 -9.88 -8.58 16.31
N GLU A 115 -9.64 -7.33 15.88
CA GLU A 115 -10.43 -6.63 14.85
C GLU A 115 -10.01 -6.99 13.42
N LYS A 116 -9.02 -7.89 13.23
CA LYS A 116 -8.51 -8.28 11.91
C LYS A 116 -9.60 -8.67 10.92
N THR A 117 -10.68 -9.30 11.38
CA THR A 117 -11.79 -9.76 10.54
C THR A 117 -12.99 -8.80 10.53
N ASN A 118 -12.95 -7.71 11.29
CA ASN A 118 -14.04 -6.75 11.38
C ASN A 118 -14.04 -5.84 10.15
N LYS A 119 -15.05 -6.03 9.28
CA LYS A 119 -15.17 -5.28 8.03
C LYS A 119 -15.28 -3.77 8.25
N ASP A 120 -16.03 -3.32 9.27
CA ASP A 120 -16.27 -1.89 9.49
C ASP A 120 -14.98 -1.18 9.94
N VAL A 121 -14.16 -1.86 10.74
CA VAL A 121 -12.82 -1.36 11.11
C VAL A 121 -11.95 -1.17 9.89
N TRP A 122 -11.95 -2.12 8.95
CA TRP A 122 -11.16 -1.99 7.71
C TRP A 122 -11.71 -0.95 6.73
N VAL A 123 -13.04 -0.78 6.66
CA VAL A 123 -13.67 0.30 5.87
C VAL A 123 -13.25 1.66 6.44
N ASN A 124 -13.32 1.82 7.77
CA ASN A 124 -12.89 3.04 8.44
C ASN A 124 -11.39 3.29 8.26
N ALA A 125 -10.56 2.25 8.33
CA ALA A 125 -9.12 2.36 8.07
C ALA A 125 -8.82 2.80 6.63
N ALA A 126 -9.51 2.24 5.65
CA ALA A 126 -9.37 2.65 4.24
C ALA A 126 -9.76 4.12 4.06
N TYR A 127 -10.90 4.54 4.61
CA TYR A 127 -11.33 5.93 4.58
C TYR A 127 -10.34 6.87 5.28
N ARG A 128 -9.88 6.48 6.47
CA ARG A 128 -8.91 7.25 7.27
C ARG A 128 -7.60 7.48 6.52
N LEU A 129 -7.11 6.46 5.80
CA LEU A 129 -5.90 6.55 4.99
C LEU A 129 -6.08 7.45 3.77
N ILE A 130 -7.27 7.41 3.12
CA ILE A 130 -7.60 8.34 2.04
C ILE A 130 -7.48 9.78 2.55
N ILE A 131 -8.14 10.09 3.67
CA ILE A 131 -8.11 11.42 4.29
C ILE A 131 -6.69 11.81 4.73
N TYR A 132 -5.92 10.87 5.30
CA TYR A 132 -4.54 11.10 5.72
C TYR A 132 -3.68 11.61 4.56
N PHE A 133 -3.73 10.93 3.41
CA PHE A 133 -2.97 11.34 2.23
C PHE A 133 -3.55 12.61 1.58
N GLU A 134 -4.87 12.72 1.47
CA GLU A 134 -5.54 13.89 0.90
C GLU A 134 -5.17 15.18 1.63
N LYS A 135 -5.17 15.15 2.97
CA LYS A 135 -4.80 16.30 3.81
C LYS A 135 -3.30 16.50 3.97
N GLY A 136 -2.48 15.60 3.42
CA GLY A 136 -1.01 15.65 3.59
C GLY A 136 -0.58 15.50 5.05
N GLU A 137 -1.33 14.72 5.84
CA GLU A 137 -1.00 14.47 7.24
C GLU A 137 0.36 13.78 7.37
N THR A 138 1.04 14.01 8.50
CA THR A 138 2.33 13.39 8.81
C THR A 138 2.33 12.83 10.22
N GLY A 139 3.20 11.86 10.50
CA GLY A 139 3.26 11.20 11.81
C GLY A 139 2.27 10.05 11.94
N LEU A 140 1.97 9.65 13.18
CA LEU A 140 1.11 8.49 13.47
C LEU A 140 -0.31 8.73 12.97
N VAL A 141 -0.88 7.70 12.34
CA VAL A 141 -2.31 7.67 12.03
C VAL A 141 -3.08 7.45 13.33
N LYS A 142 -3.91 8.43 13.67
CA LYS A 142 -4.86 8.36 14.79
C LYS A 142 -6.12 7.62 14.35
N ASP A 143 -6.67 6.86 15.29
CA ASP A 143 -7.95 6.14 15.16
C ASP A 143 -9.12 7.11 14.92
#